data_AF-A0A9Q3UPF4-F1
#
_entry.id   AF-A0A9Q3UPF4-F1
#
_cell.length_a   1.000
_cell.length_b   1.000
_cell.length_c   1.000
_cell.angle_alpha   90.00
_cell.angle_beta   90.00
_cell.angle_gamma   90.00
#
_symmetry.space_group_name_H-M   'P 1'
#
loop_
_entity.id
_entity.type
_entity.pdbx_description
1 polymer ?
#
loop_
_entity_poly.entity_id
_entity_poly.type
_entity_poly.pdbx_seq_one_letter_code
_entity_poly.pdbx_strand_id
1 'polypeptide(L)'
;MSYLWCESADALADWAADLPAGAPLYLDTEFMRERTYYPQLALVQVHDGDTIRLIDTTRVAAADLAPALADRVLVMHACSEDLEALATFTGAYPARVEDTQIAAALTGEDMQMSYQRLVEDRLGVSLPKGATRTDWLKRPLSEEQLRYAVDDVKYLIEVAEGLRQELARLGRLDWWREECERLREDALRRAEPGDAWRQVKGAGALRGRELAVLEALAEWREARARARDLPKGFVLRDPALLELSRAPRPTEEALRAAGLHPKAIRRDGEEILALMVQAAAATPPAPLPGPLEPAQRQQVKALRERVGEIAAQLNLKPDVLVRRRWLEALVRDPSRLPEPLTGWRHELVARPLLERL
;
A
#
# COMPACT_ATOMS: atom_id res chain seq x y z
N MET A 1 -9.96 -24.81 -15.30
CA MET A 1 -10.36 -23.70 -16.18
C MET A 1 -9.17 -23.41 -17.08
N SER A 2 -9.36 -23.38 -18.40
CA SER A 2 -8.33 -22.95 -19.35
C SER A 2 -8.17 -21.43 -19.29
N TYR A 3 -6.96 -20.93 -19.55
CA TYR A 3 -6.70 -19.49 -19.65
C TYR A 3 -6.45 -19.10 -21.11
N LEU A 4 -6.62 -17.80 -21.41
CA LEU A 4 -6.20 -17.18 -22.66
C LEU A 4 -4.96 -16.33 -22.41
N TRP A 5 -3.88 -16.63 -23.14
CA TRP A 5 -2.67 -15.79 -23.13
C TRP A 5 -2.90 -14.57 -24.01
N CYS A 6 -2.52 -13.38 -23.53
CA CYS A 6 -2.71 -12.13 -24.24
C CYS A 6 -1.40 -11.32 -24.26
N GLU A 7 -0.87 -11.09 -25.45
CA GLU A 7 0.42 -10.40 -25.67
C GLU A 7 0.37 -9.37 -26.81
N SER A 8 -0.81 -9.05 -27.34
CA SER A 8 -0.99 -8.10 -28.43
C SER A 8 -2.08 -7.07 -28.12
N ALA A 9 -1.90 -5.86 -28.65
CA ALA A 9 -2.87 -4.77 -28.53
C ALA A 9 -4.23 -5.13 -29.15
N ASP A 10 -4.23 -5.76 -30.33
CA ASP A 10 -5.47 -6.16 -31.02
C ASP A 10 -6.30 -7.13 -30.16
N ALA A 11 -5.65 -8.13 -29.53
CA ALA A 11 -6.35 -9.08 -28.67
C ALA A 11 -6.93 -8.42 -27.40
N LEU A 12 -6.28 -7.38 -26.88
CA LEU A 12 -6.80 -6.59 -25.76
C LEU A 12 -7.98 -5.71 -26.20
N ALA A 13 -7.88 -5.08 -27.36
CA ALA A 13 -8.93 -4.22 -27.89
C ALA A 13 -10.20 -5.02 -28.20
N ASP A 14 -10.07 -6.17 -28.86
CA ASP A 14 -11.18 -7.07 -29.16
C ASP A 14 -11.85 -7.56 -27.87
N TRP A 15 -11.05 -8.03 -26.90
CA TRP A 15 -11.57 -8.44 -25.60
C TRP A 15 -12.28 -7.31 -24.86
N ALA A 16 -11.68 -6.12 -24.81
CA ALA A 16 -12.26 -4.97 -24.11
C ALA A 16 -13.57 -4.51 -24.74
N ALA A 17 -13.72 -4.64 -26.06
CA ALA A 17 -14.95 -4.31 -26.79
C ALA A 17 -16.09 -5.31 -26.49
N ASP A 18 -15.76 -6.58 -26.25
CA ASP A 18 -16.73 -7.63 -25.95
C ASP A 18 -17.18 -7.63 -24.47
N LEU A 19 -16.45 -6.96 -23.59
CA LEU A 19 -16.80 -6.88 -22.17
C LEU A 19 -18.08 -6.05 -21.96
N PRO A 20 -19.09 -6.58 -21.22
CA PRO A 20 -20.29 -5.83 -20.91
C PRO A 20 -19.96 -4.50 -20.21
N ALA A 21 -20.66 -3.42 -20.57
CA ALA A 21 -20.41 -2.10 -20.00
C ALA A 21 -20.55 -2.12 -18.46
N GLY A 22 -19.52 -1.66 -17.75
CA GLY A 22 -19.51 -1.56 -16.29
C GLY A 22 -19.43 -2.90 -15.53
N ALA A 23 -19.32 -4.04 -16.22
CA ALA A 23 -19.09 -5.33 -15.54
C ALA A 23 -17.78 -5.29 -14.75
N PRO A 24 -17.77 -5.80 -13.49
CA PRO A 24 -16.58 -5.86 -12.67
C PRO A 24 -15.53 -6.78 -13.32
N LEU A 25 -14.26 -6.50 -13.05
CA LEU A 25 -13.15 -7.39 -13.38
C LEU A 25 -12.52 -7.90 -12.10
N TYR A 26 -12.23 -9.20 -12.07
CA TYR A 26 -11.61 -9.87 -10.94
C TYR A 26 -10.16 -10.11 -11.30
N LEU A 27 -9.24 -9.46 -10.61
CA LEU A 27 -7.85 -9.45 -11.04
C LEU A 27 -6.85 -9.55 -9.90
N ASP A 28 -5.68 -9.99 -10.32
CA ASP A 28 -4.46 -10.02 -9.54
C ASP A 28 -3.32 -9.45 -10.42
N THR A 29 -2.15 -9.21 -9.83
CA THR A 29 -0.98 -8.80 -10.61
C THR A 29 0.31 -9.46 -10.16
N GLU A 30 1.25 -9.59 -11.09
CA GLU A 30 2.62 -9.99 -10.77
C GLU A 30 3.62 -8.95 -11.25
N PHE A 31 4.54 -8.56 -10.37
CA PHE A 31 5.50 -7.50 -10.63
C PHE A 31 6.82 -7.70 -9.88
N MET A 32 7.87 -7.07 -10.38
CA MET A 32 9.19 -7.10 -9.75
C MET A 32 9.56 -5.71 -9.21
N ARG A 33 10.13 -5.65 -8.00
CA ARG A 33 10.64 -4.41 -7.38
C ARG A 33 11.95 -4.67 -6.62
N GLU A 34 12.97 -5.12 -7.35
CA GLU A 34 14.27 -5.44 -6.74
C GLU A 34 15.27 -4.28 -6.84
N ARG A 35 15.37 -3.68 -8.03
CA ARG A 35 16.45 -2.74 -8.39
C ARG A 35 15.95 -1.43 -8.98
N THR A 36 14.64 -1.23 -8.93
CA THR A 36 13.92 -0.06 -9.43
C THR A 36 13.20 0.64 -8.30
N TYR A 37 12.87 1.91 -8.49
CA TYR A 37 11.95 2.61 -7.60
C TYR A 37 10.52 2.13 -7.89
N TYR A 38 10.17 2.11 -9.17
CA TYR A 38 8.84 1.75 -9.62
C TYR A 38 8.71 0.22 -9.75
N PRO A 39 7.55 -0.34 -9.36
CA PRO A 39 7.25 -1.75 -9.64
C PRO A 39 7.22 -1.98 -11.16
N GLN A 40 7.86 -3.05 -11.60
CA GLN A 40 7.83 -3.49 -13.00
C GLN A 40 6.71 -4.50 -13.16
N LEU A 41 5.53 -4.03 -13.58
CA LEU A 41 4.37 -4.88 -13.85
C LEU A 41 4.71 -5.89 -14.95
N ALA A 42 4.57 -7.18 -14.64
CA ALA A 42 5.00 -8.27 -15.49
C ALA A 42 3.84 -9.14 -16.00
N LEU A 43 2.76 -9.27 -15.22
CA LEU A 43 1.56 -9.99 -15.63
C LEU A 43 0.33 -9.36 -14.96
N VAL A 44 -0.78 -9.31 -15.67
CA VAL A 44 -2.10 -9.03 -15.09
C VAL A 44 -3.01 -10.22 -15.38
N GLN A 45 -3.56 -10.81 -14.34
CA GLN A 45 -4.52 -11.91 -14.45
C GLN A 45 -5.91 -11.33 -14.33
N VAL A 46 -6.80 -11.65 -15.26
CA VAL A 46 -8.17 -11.14 -15.25
C VAL A 46 -9.15 -12.28 -15.45
N HIS A 47 -10.06 -12.47 -14.50
CA HIS A 47 -11.27 -13.24 -14.71
C HIS A 47 -12.43 -12.27 -14.97
N ASP A 48 -13.04 -12.38 -16.16
CA ASP A 48 -14.10 -11.48 -16.63
C ASP A 48 -15.53 -11.96 -16.38
N GLY A 49 -15.70 -13.05 -15.62
CA GLY A 49 -17.00 -13.73 -15.44
C GLY A 49 -17.15 -15.01 -16.26
N ASP A 50 -16.40 -15.16 -17.36
CA ASP A 50 -16.46 -16.36 -18.21
C ASP A 50 -15.09 -17.01 -18.37
N THR A 51 -14.09 -16.19 -18.70
CA THR A 51 -12.75 -16.66 -19.03
C THR A 51 -11.69 -15.99 -18.14
N ILE A 52 -10.59 -16.71 -17.91
CA ILE A 52 -9.37 -16.16 -17.30
C ILE A 52 -8.39 -15.79 -18.41
N ARG A 53 -7.88 -14.56 -18.37
CA ARG A 53 -6.88 -14.03 -19.28
C ARG A 53 -5.60 -13.71 -18.51
N LEU A 54 -4.47 -14.12 -19.07
CA LEU A 54 -3.13 -13.76 -18.57
C LEU A 54 -2.53 -12.76 -19.55
N ILE A 55 -2.42 -11.50 -19.11
CA ILE A 55 -2.00 -10.37 -19.96
C ILE A 55 -0.52 -10.08 -19.69
N ASP A 56 0.32 -10.28 -20.71
CA ASP A 56 1.77 -10.07 -20.65
C ASP A 56 2.12 -8.59 -20.84
N THR A 57 2.27 -7.87 -19.73
CA THR A 57 2.64 -6.44 -19.71
C THR A 57 4.09 -6.16 -20.12
N THR A 58 4.89 -7.21 -20.39
CA THR A 58 6.19 -7.05 -21.05
C THR A 58 6.07 -6.93 -22.57
N ARG A 59 4.89 -7.24 -23.12
CA ARG A 59 4.58 -7.23 -24.57
C ARG A 59 3.52 -6.22 -24.97
N VAL A 60 2.61 -5.87 -24.06
CA VAL A 60 1.57 -4.85 -24.30
C VAL A 60 1.96 -3.51 -23.69
N ALA A 61 1.45 -2.40 -24.24
CA ALA A 61 1.69 -1.08 -23.69
C ALA A 61 0.56 -0.64 -22.75
N ALA A 62 0.87 0.35 -21.91
CA ALA A 62 -0.09 1.01 -21.03
C ALA A 62 -1.35 1.49 -21.77
N ALA A 63 -1.17 2.05 -22.96
CA ALA A 63 -2.24 2.57 -23.80
C ALA A 63 -3.22 1.49 -24.27
N ASP A 64 -2.80 0.23 -24.31
CA ASP A 64 -3.62 -0.90 -24.75
C ASP A 64 -4.44 -1.47 -23.57
N LEU A 65 -3.85 -1.54 -22.38
CA LEU A 65 -4.49 -2.13 -21.20
C LEU A 65 -5.36 -1.13 -20.43
N ALA A 66 -4.93 0.11 -20.26
CA ALA A 66 -5.61 1.10 -19.42
C ALA A 66 -7.11 1.29 -19.80
N PRO A 67 -7.50 1.34 -21.09
CA PRO A 67 -8.91 1.49 -21.46
C PRO A 67 -9.80 0.34 -20.98
N ALA A 68 -9.27 -0.89 -20.92
CA ALA A 68 -10.04 -2.05 -20.46
C ALA A 68 -10.40 -1.97 -18.97
N LEU A 69 -9.59 -1.26 -18.16
CA LEU A 69 -9.70 -1.20 -16.71
C LEU A 69 -10.39 0.08 -16.19
N ALA A 70 -10.27 1.21 -16.91
CA ALA A 70 -10.53 2.55 -16.38
C ALA A 70 -11.94 2.75 -15.77
N ASP A 71 -12.98 2.25 -16.43
CA ASP A 71 -14.39 2.51 -16.05
C ASP A 71 -15.06 1.35 -15.31
N ARG A 72 -14.26 0.46 -14.72
CA ARG A 72 -14.75 -0.78 -14.08
C ARG A 72 -14.45 -0.82 -12.60
N VAL A 73 -15.25 -1.62 -11.88
CA VAL A 73 -14.89 -2.03 -10.52
C VAL A 73 -13.85 -3.12 -10.63
N LEU A 74 -12.68 -2.89 -10.03
CA LEU A 74 -11.62 -3.88 -9.93
C LEU A 74 -11.77 -4.63 -8.61
N VAL A 75 -12.15 -5.90 -8.67
CA VAL A 75 -12.27 -6.79 -7.51
C VAL A 75 -10.96 -7.54 -7.34
N MET A 76 -10.34 -7.40 -6.17
CA MET A 76 -8.99 -7.90 -5.91
C MET A 76 -8.87 -8.46 -4.50
N HIS A 77 -7.74 -9.07 -4.17
CA HIS A 77 -7.44 -9.51 -2.80
C HIS A 77 -6.16 -8.83 -2.29
N ALA A 78 -6.23 -8.12 -1.17
CA ALA A 78 -5.06 -7.50 -0.53
C ALA A 78 -4.28 -6.53 -1.45
N CYS A 79 -4.98 -5.74 -2.25
CA CYS A 79 -4.47 -5.12 -3.47
C CYS A 79 -3.60 -3.86 -3.30
N SER A 80 -3.13 -3.56 -2.08
CA SER A 80 -2.44 -2.29 -1.82
C SER A 80 -1.19 -2.08 -2.69
N GLU A 81 -0.45 -3.14 -3.03
CA GLU A 81 0.73 -3.04 -3.88
C GLU A 81 0.37 -3.15 -5.36
N ASP A 82 -0.63 -3.95 -5.71
CA ASP A 82 -1.16 -4.09 -7.07
C ASP A 82 -1.68 -2.75 -7.61
N LEU A 83 -2.36 -1.96 -6.78
CA LEU A 83 -2.81 -0.62 -7.16
C LEU A 83 -1.65 0.29 -7.56
N GLU A 84 -0.50 0.18 -6.87
CA GLU A 84 0.70 0.94 -7.24
C GLU A 84 1.33 0.39 -8.52
N ALA A 85 1.38 -0.92 -8.71
CA ALA A 85 1.90 -1.56 -9.91
C ALA A 85 1.08 -1.22 -11.15
N LEU A 86 -0.25 -1.30 -11.04
CA LEU A 86 -1.19 -0.90 -12.08
C LEU A 86 -1.04 0.59 -12.39
N ALA A 87 -1.11 1.47 -11.39
CA ALA A 87 -1.05 2.92 -11.63
C ALA A 87 0.30 3.36 -12.22
N THR A 88 1.40 2.72 -11.82
CA THR A 88 2.72 2.94 -12.42
C THR A 88 2.73 2.58 -13.90
N PHE A 89 2.10 1.45 -14.26
CA PHE A 89 2.06 0.97 -15.63
C PHE A 89 1.08 1.76 -16.49
N THR A 90 -0.16 1.93 -16.06
CA THR A 90 -1.25 2.57 -16.81
C THR A 90 -1.22 4.10 -16.74
N GLY A 91 -0.49 4.67 -15.77
CA GLY A 91 -0.50 6.09 -15.47
C GLY A 91 -1.69 6.56 -14.63
N ALA A 92 -2.59 5.66 -14.22
CA ALA A 92 -3.78 6.01 -13.46
C ALA A 92 -4.20 4.91 -12.47
N TYR A 93 -4.64 5.31 -11.28
CA TYR A 93 -5.30 4.41 -10.35
C TYR A 93 -6.71 4.06 -10.87
N PRO A 94 -7.21 2.84 -10.61
CA PRO A 94 -8.57 2.48 -10.97
C PRO A 94 -9.59 3.38 -10.27
N ALA A 95 -10.71 3.63 -10.96
CA ALA A 95 -11.77 4.48 -10.43
C ALA A 95 -12.45 3.86 -9.21
N ARG A 96 -12.60 2.53 -9.19
CA ARG A 96 -13.26 1.79 -8.11
C ARG A 96 -12.53 0.48 -7.85
N VAL A 97 -12.37 0.15 -6.58
CA VAL A 97 -11.75 -1.08 -6.11
C VAL A 97 -12.64 -1.72 -5.06
N GLU A 98 -12.70 -3.05 -5.06
CA GLU A 98 -13.32 -3.84 -4.02
C GLU A 98 -12.33 -4.92 -3.56
N ASP A 99 -11.88 -4.81 -2.31
CA ASP A 99 -10.86 -5.69 -1.75
C ASP A 99 -11.50 -6.80 -0.90
N THR A 100 -11.29 -8.05 -1.29
CA THR A 100 -11.84 -9.23 -0.61
C THR A 100 -11.16 -9.53 0.73
N GLN A 101 -9.92 -9.10 0.97
CA GLN A 101 -9.29 -9.21 2.29
C GLN A 101 -9.96 -8.26 3.29
N ILE A 102 -10.28 -7.04 2.85
CA ILE A 102 -11.06 -6.09 3.66
C ILE A 102 -12.46 -6.65 3.92
N ALA A 103 -13.13 -7.19 2.90
CA ALA A 103 -14.46 -7.79 3.05
C ALA A 103 -14.44 -8.93 4.07
N ALA A 104 -13.48 -9.86 3.94
CA ALA A 104 -13.29 -10.97 4.87
C ALA A 104 -13.10 -10.49 6.32
N ALA A 105 -12.23 -9.50 6.53
CA ALA A 105 -12.01 -8.91 7.84
C ALA A 105 -13.30 -8.34 8.45
N LEU A 106 -14.15 -7.70 7.64
CA LEU A 106 -15.43 -7.13 8.07
C LEU A 106 -16.54 -8.19 8.29
N THR A 107 -16.32 -9.44 7.84
CA THR A 107 -17.16 -10.60 8.20
C THR A 107 -16.70 -11.31 9.47
N GLY A 108 -15.51 -10.99 10.00
CA GLY A 108 -14.96 -11.55 11.24
C GLY A 108 -13.67 -12.35 11.08
N GLU A 109 -13.18 -12.49 9.85
CA GLU A 109 -11.89 -13.14 9.57
C GLU A 109 -10.70 -12.29 10.03
N ASP A 110 -9.50 -12.87 10.02
CA ASP A 110 -8.28 -12.14 10.36
C ASP A 110 -7.94 -11.08 9.29
N MET A 111 -7.48 -9.90 9.72
CA MET A 111 -7.22 -8.75 8.83
C MET A 111 -6.15 -9.03 7.75
N GLN A 112 -5.28 -10.01 7.97
CA GLN A 112 -4.19 -10.39 7.06
C GLN A 112 -4.41 -11.78 6.47
N MET A 113 -5.66 -12.23 6.36
CA MET A 113 -5.99 -13.50 5.72
C MET A 113 -5.48 -13.50 4.28
N SER A 114 -4.76 -14.56 3.89
CA SER A 114 -4.30 -14.73 2.51
C SER A 114 -5.41 -15.24 1.60
N TYR A 115 -5.30 -14.99 0.31
CA TYR A 115 -6.26 -15.46 -0.69
C TYR A 115 -6.44 -16.98 -0.65
N GLN A 116 -5.33 -17.73 -0.65
CA GLN A 116 -5.34 -19.20 -0.58
C GLN A 116 -6.08 -19.71 0.66
N ARG A 117 -5.88 -19.06 1.81
CA ARG A 117 -6.55 -19.45 3.06
C ARG A 117 -8.03 -19.09 3.01
N LEU A 118 -8.37 -17.93 2.45
CA LEU A 118 -9.74 -17.49 2.25
C LEU A 118 -10.51 -18.44 1.32
N VAL A 119 -9.90 -18.87 0.21
CA VAL A 119 -10.48 -19.86 -0.71
C VAL A 119 -10.67 -21.22 -0.01
N GLU A 120 -9.69 -21.68 0.77
CA GLU A 120 -9.81 -22.91 1.54
C GLU A 120 -10.95 -22.85 2.56
N ASP A 121 -11.02 -21.78 3.35
CA ASP A 121 -12.01 -21.64 4.43
C ASP A 121 -13.44 -21.43 3.88
N ARG A 122 -13.59 -20.74 2.73
CA ARG A 122 -14.91 -20.40 2.17
C ARG A 122 -15.44 -21.43 1.18
N LEU A 123 -14.56 -22.04 0.40
CA LEU A 123 -14.95 -22.94 -0.70
C LEU A 123 -14.50 -24.38 -0.47
N GLY A 124 -13.70 -24.66 0.57
CA GLY A 124 -13.13 -26.00 0.81
C GLY A 124 -12.09 -26.42 -0.23
N VAL A 125 -11.57 -25.47 -1.02
CA VAL A 125 -10.61 -25.73 -2.09
C VAL A 125 -9.20 -25.39 -1.61
N SER A 126 -8.32 -26.38 -1.60
CA SER A 126 -6.91 -26.16 -1.27
C SER A 126 -6.14 -25.74 -2.52
N LEU A 127 -5.63 -24.51 -2.51
CA LEU A 127 -4.72 -24.01 -3.56
C LEU A 127 -3.27 -24.38 -3.22
N PRO A 128 -2.46 -24.84 -4.20
CA PRO A 128 -1.06 -25.14 -3.96
C PRO A 128 -0.29 -23.88 -3.57
N LYS A 129 0.63 -24.01 -2.62
CA LYS A 129 1.61 -22.94 -2.32
C LYS A 129 2.51 -22.78 -3.55
N GLY A 130 2.55 -21.60 -4.15
CA GLY A 130 3.23 -21.40 -5.43
C GLY A 130 3.97 -20.08 -5.58
N ALA A 131 4.36 -19.81 -6.83
CA ALA A 131 5.49 -19.04 -7.37
C ALA A 131 5.66 -17.55 -6.97
N THR A 132 5.12 -17.11 -5.83
CA THR A 132 5.22 -15.76 -5.24
C THR A 132 6.62 -15.13 -5.19
N ARG A 133 7.69 -15.93 -5.29
CA ARG A 133 9.09 -15.46 -5.27
C ARG A 133 9.88 -15.98 -6.47
N THR A 134 9.30 -15.87 -7.65
CA THR A 134 9.96 -16.19 -8.92
C THR A 134 10.17 -14.93 -9.76
N ASP A 135 11.09 -15.00 -10.73
CA ASP A 135 11.28 -13.90 -11.68
C ASP A 135 10.11 -13.87 -12.67
N TRP A 136 9.17 -12.98 -12.42
CA TRP A 136 7.99 -12.77 -13.26
C TRP A 136 8.27 -12.00 -14.54
N LEU A 137 9.44 -11.37 -14.68
CA LEU A 137 9.85 -10.71 -15.93
C LEU A 137 10.47 -11.70 -16.93
N LYS A 138 10.88 -12.88 -16.46
CA LYS A 138 11.46 -13.92 -17.31
C LYS A 138 10.43 -14.45 -18.32
N ARG A 139 10.87 -14.69 -19.56
CA ARG A 139 10.06 -15.32 -20.61
C ARG A 139 10.77 -16.51 -21.27
N PRO A 140 10.03 -17.57 -21.68
CA PRO A 140 8.62 -17.81 -21.35
C PRO A 140 8.42 -18.07 -19.84
N LEU A 141 7.21 -17.83 -19.35
CA LEU A 141 6.82 -18.21 -17.98
C LEU A 141 6.80 -19.75 -17.85
N SER A 142 7.08 -20.27 -16.66
CA SER A 142 6.98 -21.71 -16.40
C SER A 142 5.51 -22.15 -16.28
N GLU A 143 5.24 -23.44 -16.48
CA GLU A 143 3.90 -24.00 -16.25
C GLU A 143 3.43 -23.80 -14.81
N GLU A 144 4.35 -23.78 -13.84
CA GLU A 144 4.04 -23.51 -12.44
C GLU A 144 3.59 -22.05 -12.22
N GLN A 145 4.30 -21.09 -12.82
CA GLN A 145 3.92 -19.67 -12.79
C GLN A 145 2.55 -19.46 -13.44
N LEU A 146 2.31 -20.07 -14.60
CA LEU A 146 1.04 -19.94 -15.31
C LEU A 146 -0.12 -20.54 -14.51
N ARG A 147 0.06 -21.72 -13.90
CA ARG A 147 -0.96 -22.34 -13.04
C ARG A 147 -1.24 -21.48 -11.80
N TYR A 148 -0.19 -20.99 -11.16
CA TYR A 148 -0.30 -20.11 -9.99
C TYR A 148 -1.12 -18.85 -10.32
N ALA A 149 -0.74 -18.14 -11.38
CA ALA A 149 -1.43 -16.94 -11.86
C ALA A 149 -2.92 -17.20 -12.15
N VAL A 150 -3.26 -18.34 -12.74
CA VAL A 150 -4.66 -18.71 -12.98
C VAL A 150 -5.40 -18.92 -11.66
N ASP A 151 -4.81 -19.66 -10.71
CA ASP A 151 -5.46 -20.00 -9.45
C ASP A 151 -5.77 -18.74 -8.59
N ASP A 152 -4.95 -17.69 -8.68
CA ASP A 152 -5.11 -16.44 -7.92
C ASP A 152 -6.34 -15.60 -8.30
N VAL A 153 -6.94 -15.82 -9.48
CA VAL A 153 -8.19 -15.17 -9.89
C VAL A 153 -9.36 -16.13 -10.09
N LYS A 154 -9.07 -17.43 -10.19
CA LYS A 154 -10.05 -18.46 -10.56
C LYS A 154 -11.26 -18.57 -9.62
N TYR A 155 -11.06 -18.35 -8.33
CA TYR A 155 -12.10 -18.46 -7.30
C TYR A 155 -12.52 -17.10 -6.74
N LEU A 156 -11.96 -16.01 -7.28
CA LEU A 156 -12.14 -14.67 -6.73
C LEU A 156 -13.59 -14.19 -6.89
N ILE A 157 -14.30 -14.65 -7.93
CA ILE A 157 -15.72 -14.35 -8.15
C ILE A 157 -16.57 -14.93 -7.02
N GLU A 158 -16.44 -16.22 -6.77
CA GLU A 158 -17.23 -16.94 -5.76
C GLU A 158 -16.93 -16.41 -4.36
N VAL A 159 -15.65 -16.14 -4.05
CA VAL A 159 -15.23 -15.53 -2.79
C VAL A 159 -15.83 -14.15 -2.62
N ALA A 160 -15.71 -13.28 -3.62
CA ALA A 160 -16.19 -11.90 -3.53
C ALA A 160 -17.72 -11.85 -3.38
N GLU A 161 -18.46 -12.67 -4.12
CA GLU A 161 -19.92 -12.71 -4.05
C GLU A 161 -20.40 -13.27 -2.71
N GLY A 162 -19.78 -14.34 -2.21
CA GLY A 162 -20.08 -14.89 -0.88
C GLY A 162 -19.87 -13.86 0.24
N LEU A 163 -18.75 -13.14 0.19
CA LEU A 163 -18.46 -12.07 1.15
C LEU A 163 -19.45 -10.91 1.04
N ARG A 164 -19.83 -10.51 -0.18
CA ARG A 164 -20.82 -9.45 -0.42
C ARG A 164 -22.18 -9.81 0.19
N GLN A 165 -22.66 -11.04 -0.02
CA GLN A 165 -23.93 -11.51 0.53
C GLN A 165 -23.91 -11.55 2.06
N GLU A 166 -22.79 -11.97 2.65
CA GLU A 166 -22.64 -11.97 4.10
C GLU A 166 -22.59 -10.55 4.68
N LEU A 167 -21.81 -9.64 4.07
CA LEU A 167 -21.78 -8.24 4.47
C LEU A 167 -23.17 -7.58 4.34
N ALA A 168 -23.95 -7.94 3.32
CA ALA A 168 -25.32 -7.46 3.16
C ALA A 168 -26.20 -7.91 4.33
N ARG A 169 -26.13 -9.19 4.71
CA ARG A 169 -26.85 -9.73 5.88
C ARG A 169 -26.43 -9.07 7.19
N LEU A 170 -25.16 -8.71 7.33
CA LEU A 170 -24.61 -8.06 8.51
C LEU A 170 -24.86 -6.53 8.53
N GLY A 171 -25.36 -5.95 7.43
CA GLY A 171 -25.52 -4.50 7.29
C GLY A 171 -24.20 -3.72 7.17
N ARG A 172 -23.16 -4.35 6.60
CA ARG A 172 -21.77 -3.83 6.55
C ARG A 172 -21.27 -3.52 5.14
N LEU A 173 -22.13 -3.54 4.13
CA LEU A 173 -21.73 -3.23 2.74
C LEU A 173 -21.13 -1.82 2.62
N ASP A 174 -21.72 -0.83 3.31
CA ASP A 174 -21.20 0.53 3.27
C ASP A 174 -19.87 0.67 4.00
N TRP A 175 -19.61 -0.15 5.02
CA TRP A 175 -18.30 -0.19 5.69
C TRP A 175 -17.23 -0.66 4.72
N TRP A 176 -17.53 -1.73 3.95
CA TRP A 176 -16.61 -2.27 2.97
C TRP A 176 -16.31 -1.27 1.85
N ARG A 177 -17.33 -0.60 1.32
CA ARG A 177 -17.16 0.47 0.32
C ARG A 177 -16.28 1.60 0.84
N GLU A 178 -16.52 2.05 2.06
CA GLU A 178 -15.75 3.13 2.69
C GLU A 178 -14.29 2.72 2.95
N GLU A 179 -14.03 1.48 3.38
CA GLU A 179 -12.67 0.95 3.53
C GLU A 179 -11.93 0.82 2.19
N CYS A 180 -12.60 0.37 1.14
CA CYS A 180 -11.97 0.26 -0.18
C CYS A 180 -11.67 1.63 -0.78
N GLU A 181 -12.54 2.61 -0.56
CA GLU A 181 -12.26 3.99 -0.97
C GLU A 181 -11.08 4.56 -0.18
N ARG A 182 -11.00 4.34 1.13
CA ARG A 182 -9.81 4.70 1.93
C ARG A 182 -8.54 4.04 1.41
N LEU A 183 -8.58 2.76 1.04
CA LEU A 183 -7.45 2.05 0.45
C LEU A 183 -6.98 2.73 -0.84
N ARG A 184 -7.92 3.08 -1.72
CA ARG A 184 -7.67 3.78 -2.98
C ARG A 184 -7.08 5.18 -2.77
N GLU A 185 -7.64 5.95 -1.84
CA GLU A 185 -7.11 7.27 -1.48
C GLU A 185 -5.73 7.20 -0.83
N ASP A 186 -5.49 6.20 0.02
CA ASP A 186 -4.17 5.98 0.62
C ASP A 186 -3.12 5.68 -0.46
N ALA A 187 -3.48 4.90 -1.48
CA ALA A 187 -2.61 4.63 -2.61
C ALA A 187 -2.27 5.92 -3.38
N LEU A 188 -3.28 6.77 -3.65
CA LEU A 188 -3.09 8.09 -4.25
C LEU A 188 -2.17 9.00 -3.41
N ARG A 189 -2.39 9.07 -2.09
CA ARG A 189 -1.58 9.91 -1.19
C ARG A 189 -0.13 9.46 -1.11
N ARG A 190 0.15 8.15 -1.14
CA ARG A 190 1.54 7.62 -1.12
C ARG A 190 2.34 8.04 -2.36
N ALA A 191 1.68 8.40 -3.46
CA ALA A 191 2.34 8.93 -4.64
C ALA A 191 2.94 10.34 -4.40
N GLU A 192 2.56 11.06 -3.33
CA GLU A 192 3.04 12.40 -3.04
C GLU A 192 4.35 12.42 -2.22
N PRO A 193 5.42 13.13 -2.64
CA PRO A 193 6.73 13.11 -1.97
C PRO A 193 6.81 13.76 -0.58
N GLY A 194 5.87 14.64 -0.22
CA GLY A 194 6.06 15.66 0.84
C GLY A 194 6.23 15.15 2.28
N ASP A 195 5.97 13.87 2.55
CA ASP A 195 6.07 13.28 3.90
C ASP A 195 7.14 12.17 4.00
N ALA A 196 8.04 12.06 3.01
CA ALA A 196 9.04 10.99 2.94
C ALA A 196 9.92 10.88 4.20
N TRP A 197 10.21 12.00 4.86
CA TRP A 197 11.02 12.05 6.08
C TRP A 197 10.38 11.35 7.27
N ARG A 198 9.05 11.31 7.35
CA ARG A 198 8.31 10.66 8.44
C ARG A 198 8.48 9.15 8.44
N GLN A 199 8.79 8.58 7.27
CA GLN A 199 9.02 7.15 7.08
C GLN A 199 10.47 6.73 7.37
N VAL A 200 11.39 7.68 7.55
CA VAL A 200 12.79 7.38 7.86
C VAL A 200 12.88 6.82 9.27
N LYS A 201 13.38 5.58 9.40
CA LYS A 201 13.51 4.91 10.69
C LYS A 201 14.51 5.69 11.56
N GLY A 202 14.03 6.29 12.65
CA GLY A 202 14.83 7.10 13.57
C GLY A 202 14.57 8.62 13.47
N ALA A 203 13.73 9.07 12.54
CA ALA A 203 13.31 10.46 12.42
C ALA A 203 12.76 11.03 13.75
N GLY A 204 12.07 10.21 14.54
CA GLY A 204 11.49 10.60 15.82
C GLY A 204 12.50 11.03 16.89
N ALA A 205 13.80 10.83 16.68
CA ALA A 205 14.85 11.31 17.57
C ALA A 205 15.36 12.73 17.23
N LEU A 206 15.11 13.22 16.01
CA LEU A 206 15.64 14.51 15.55
C LEU A 206 14.72 15.66 15.92
N ARG A 207 15.30 16.83 16.21
CA ARG A 207 14.58 18.06 16.57
C ARG A 207 15.22 19.27 15.92
N GLY A 208 14.46 20.35 15.77
CA GLY A 208 14.97 21.64 15.29
C GLY A 208 15.73 21.51 13.96
N ARG A 209 16.94 22.08 13.91
CA ARG A 209 17.82 22.06 12.72
C ARG A 209 17.99 20.67 12.11
N GLU A 210 18.21 19.65 12.93
CA GLU A 210 18.45 18.28 12.43
C GLU A 210 17.23 17.75 11.68
N LEU A 211 16.04 18.09 12.17
CA LEU A 211 14.80 17.65 11.56
C LEU A 211 14.52 18.39 10.24
N ALA A 212 14.83 19.70 10.17
CA ALA A 212 14.75 20.45 8.92
C ALA A 212 15.68 19.87 7.84
N VAL A 213 16.92 19.51 8.22
CA VAL A 213 17.87 18.86 7.30
C VAL A 213 17.37 17.49 6.87
N LEU A 214 16.81 16.69 7.79
CA LEU A 214 16.24 15.38 7.45
C LEU A 214 15.10 15.50 6.44
N GLU A 215 14.20 16.46 6.64
CA GLU A 215 13.07 16.72 5.72
C GLU A 215 13.57 16.99 4.31
N ALA A 216 14.45 17.98 4.14
CA ALA A 216 15.01 18.34 2.85
C ALA A 216 15.78 17.19 2.18
N LEU A 217 16.60 16.45 2.94
CA LEU A 217 17.36 15.34 2.38
C LEU A 217 16.48 14.14 2.02
N ALA A 218 15.40 13.88 2.77
CA ALA A 218 14.47 12.80 2.47
C ALA A 218 13.65 13.10 1.22
N GLU A 219 13.18 14.34 1.07
CA GLU A 219 12.50 14.81 -0.15
C GLU A 219 13.42 14.74 -1.37
N TRP A 220 14.66 15.23 -1.24
CA TRP A 220 15.66 15.11 -2.30
C TRP A 220 15.92 13.66 -2.68
N ARG A 221 16.08 12.77 -1.68
CA ARG A 221 16.28 11.34 -1.93
C ARG A 221 15.10 10.75 -2.69
N GLU A 222 13.88 11.09 -2.30
CA GLU A 222 12.66 10.64 -2.96
C GLU A 222 12.64 11.06 -4.43
N ALA A 223 12.91 12.34 -4.71
CA ALA A 223 12.95 12.88 -6.06
C ALA A 223 14.04 12.21 -6.91
N ARG A 224 15.24 11.99 -6.36
CA ARG A 224 16.34 11.31 -7.08
C ARG A 224 16.07 9.82 -7.30
N ALA A 225 15.43 9.16 -6.35
CA ALA A 225 15.05 7.75 -6.46
C ALA A 225 14.03 7.56 -7.59
N ARG A 226 13.01 8.42 -7.66
CA ARG A 226 12.04 8.47 -8.77
C ARG A 226 12.70 8.79 -10.11
N ALA A 227 13.49 9.86 -10.18
CA ALA A 227 14.07 10.32 -11.44
C ALA A 227 15.08 9.34 -12.06
N ARG A 228 15.74 8.54 -11.22
CA ARG A 228 16.74 7.56 -11.66
C ARG A 228 16.19 6.13 -11.71
N ASP A 229 14.92 5.95 -11.34
CA ASP A 229 14.29 4.66 -11.10
C ASP A 229 15.17 3.72 -10.27
N LEU A 230 15.57 4.18 -9.08
CA LEU A 230 16.41 3.43 -8.16
C LEU A 230 15.74 3.29 -6.79
N PRO A 231 15.92 2.15 -6.09
CA PRO A 231 15.45 2.03 -4.72
C PRO A 231 16.06 3.15 -3.86
N LYS A 232 15.27 3.70 -2.93
CA LYS A 232 15.65 4.86 -2.11
C LYS A 232 17.01 4.68 -1.43
N GLY A 233 17.29 3.46 -0.94
CA GLY A 233 18.56 3.11 -0.29
C GLY A 233 19.78 3.11 -1.21
N PHE A 234 19.61 2.96 -2.53
CA PHE A 234 20.70 3.06 -3.52
C PHE A 234 21.07 4.52 -3.82
N VAL A 235 20.14 5.45 -3.59
CA VAL A 235 20.43 6.89 -3.63
C VAL A 235 21.11 7.30 -2.34
N LEU A 236 20.44 7.12 -1.19
CA LEU A 236 20.97 7.47 0.12
C LEU A 236 20.29 6.62 1.21
N ARG A 237 21.07 5.88 1.99
CA ARG A 237 20.54 4.97 3.03
C ARG A 237 20.03 5.76 4.24
N ASP A 238 19.02 5.22 4.93
CA ASP A 238 18.46 5.82 6.16
C ASP A 238 19.53 6.19 7.21
N PRO A 239 20.53 5.34 7.52
CA PRO A 239 21.60 5.73 8.46
C PRO A 239 22.38 6.96 8.01
N ALA A 240 22.67 7.08 6.71
CA ALA A 240 23.40 8.21 6.17
C ALA A 240 22.54 9.50 6.23
N LEU A 241 21.23 9.42 5.98
CA LEU A 241 20.32 10.55 6.18
C LEU A 241 20.38 11.07 7.61
N LEU A 242 20.27 10.17 8.61
CA LEU A 242 20.31 10.55 10.02
C LEU A 242 21.67 11.14 10.41
N GLU A 243 22.76 10.58 9.93
CA GLU A 243 24.11 11.05 10.23
C GLU A 243 24.37 12.44 9.64
N LEU A 244 24.01 12.66 8.37
CA LEU A 244 24.11 13.97 7.73
C LEU A 244 23.21 15.01 8.41
N SER A 245 22.02 14.62 8.83
CA SER A 245 21.10 15.50 9.56
C SER A 245 21.68 15.99 10.89
N ARG A 246 22.48 15.14 11.57
CA ARG A 246 23.18 15.48 12.82
C ARG A 246 24.50 16.19 12.60
N ALA A 247 25.07 16.13 11.40
CA ALA A 247 26.39 16.68 11.12
C ALA A 247 26.43 18.20 11.43
N PRO A 248 27.42 18.67 12.22
CA PRO A 248 27.48 20.07 12.65
C PRO A 248 27.80 21.03 11.50
N ARG A 249 28.47 20.52 10.45
CA ARG A 249 28.83 21.28 9.26
C ARG A 249 28.58 20.46 8.00
N PRO A 250 28.11 21.08 6.91
CA PRO A 250 28.01 20.44 5.61
C PRO A 250 29.39 20.46 4.94
N THR A 251 30.14 19.37 5.05
CA THR A 251 31.44 19.20 4.40
C THR A 251 31.53 17.85 3.68
N GLU A 252 32.44 17.74 2.73
CA GLU A 252 32.71 16.46 2.08
C GLU A 252 33.17 15.38 3.08
N GLU A 253 33.89 15.78 4.13
CA GLU A 253 34.25 14.91 5.26
C GLU A 253 33.01 14.29 5.92
N ALA A 254 31.94 15.09 6.10
CA ALA A 254 30.67 14.59 6.66
C ALA A 254 29.97 13.60 5.72
N LEU A 255 30.04 13.81 4.40
CA LEU A 255 29.55 12.83 3.42
C LEU A 255 30.30 11.50 3.52
N ARG A 256 31.63 11.55 3.70
CA ARG A 256 32.48 10.36 3.85
C ARG A 256 32.21 9.64 5.17
N ALA A 257 32.06 10.39 6.27
CA ALA A 257 31.71 9.86 7.59
C ALA A 257 30.36 9.12 7.56
N ALA A 258 29.36 9.70 6.88
CA ALA A 258 28.05 9.09 6.62
C ALA A 258 28.07 7.87 5.69
N GLY A 259 29.26 7.44 5.25
CA GLY A 259 29.48 6.22 4.49
C GLY A 259 29.08 6.32 3.01
N LEU A 260 29.07 7.53 2.43
CA LEU A 260 28.85 7.70 0.99
C LEU A 260 30.10 7.27 0.21
N HIS A 261 29.89 6.49 -0.85
CA HIS A 261 30.96 6.08 -1.75
C HIS A 261 31.50 7.29 -2.55
N PRO A 262 32.81 7.38 -2.88
CA PRO A 262 33.39 8.53 -3.60
C PRO A 262 32.70 8.86 -4.93
N LYS A 263 32.16 7.86 -5.63
CA LYS A 263 31.36 8.07 -6.85
C LYS A 263 30.04 8.81 -6.57
N ALA A 264 29.37 8.49 -5.46
CA ALA A 264 28.13 9.16 -5.06
C ALA A 264 28.42 10.60 -4.63
N ILE A 265 29.51 10.83 -3.89
CA ILE A 265 29.97 12.18 -3.49
C ILE A 265 30.23 13.06 -4.72
N ARG A 266 30.95 12.55 -5.72
CA ARG A 266 31.18 13.31 -6.96
C ARG A 266 29.91 13.63 -7.74
N ARG A 267 28.90 12.77 -7.65
CA ARG A 267 27.65 12.91 -8.42
C ARG A 267 26.64 13.82 -7.73
N ASP A 268 26.47 13.64 -6.42
CA ASP A 268 25.36 14.21 -5.65
C ASP A 268 25.84 15.11 -4.48
N GLY A 269 27.14 15.11 -4.18
CA GLY A 269 27.67 15.71 -2.96
C GLY A 269 27.45 17.21 -2.87
N GLU A 270 27.71 17.96 -3.94
CA GLU A 270 27.51 19.41 -3.97
C GLU A 270 26.04 19.78 -3.66
N GLU A 271 25.09 19.08 -4.28
CA GLU A 271 23.67 19.30 -4.05
C GLU A 271 23.24 18.94 -2.63
N ILE A 272 23.69 17.79 -2.10
CA ILE A 272 23.43 17.38 -0.70
C ILE A 272 23.94 18.45 0.27
N LEU A 273 25.17 18.94 0.06
CA LEU A 273 25.76 19.95 0.95
C LEU A 273 25.01 21.28 0.88
N ALA A 274 24.63 21.72 -0.33
CA ALA A 274 23.81 22.91 -0.52
C ALA A 274 22.46 22.79 0.20
N LEU A 275 21.79 21.64 0.09
CA LEU A 275 20.53 21.35 0.78
C LEU A 275 20.69 21.39 2.30
N MET A 276 21.77 20.81 2.84
CA MET A 276 22.05 20.87 4.28
C MET A 276 22.24 22.31 4.78
N VAL A 277 22.91 23.17 4.00
CA VAL A 277 23.08 24.60 4.33
C VAL A 277 21.72 25.29 4.35
N GLN A 278 20.93 25.14 3.28
CA GLN A 278 19.63 25.79 3.15
C GLN A 278 18.66 25.33 4.22
N ALA A 279 18.54 24.03 4.44
CA ALA A 279 17.60 23.44 5.39
C ALA A 279 17.96 23.77 6.84
N ALA A 280 19.25 23.93 7.17
CA ALA A 280 19.67 24.34 8.51
C ALA A 280 19.18 25.75 8.90
N ALA A 281 18.85 26.60 7.93
CA ALA A 281 18.28 27.93 8.14
C ALA A 281 16.74 27.97 8.00
N ALA A 282 16.13 26.87 7.57
CA ALA A 282 14.69 26.79 7.37
C ALA A 282 13.92 26.59 8.68
N THR A 283 12.60 26.83 8.64
CA THR A 283 11.73 26.49 9.77
C THR A 283 11.59 24.96 9.81
N PRO A 284 11.95 24.30 10.93
CA PRO A 284 11.84 22.86 11.04
C PRO A 284 10.38 22.41 11.07
N PRO A 285 10.05 21.23 10.54
CA PRO A 285 8.71 20.71 10.65
C PRO A 285 8.40 20.32 12.09
N ALA A 286 7.10 20.13 12.39
CA ALA A 286 6.70 19.65 13.70
C ALA A 286 7.30 18.26 13.98
N PRO A 287 7.93 18.04 15.15
CA PRO A 287 8.55 16.76 15.45
C PRO A 287 7.52 15.63 15.52
N LEU A 288 7.95 14.42 15.15
CA LEU A 288 7.11 13.24 15.38
C LEU A 288 6.83 13.08 16.88
N PRO A 289 5.66 12.55 17.25
CA PRO A 289 5.34 12.28 18.65
C PRO A 289 6.43 11.43 19.28
N GLY A 290 6.91 11.85 20.45
CA GLY A 290 7.84 11.05 21.26
C GLY A 290 7.18 9.79 21.82
N PRO A 291 7.85 9.04 22.71
CA PRO A 291 7.20 7.98 23.48
C PRO A 291 5.95 8.50 24.23
N LEU A 292 5.01 7.60 24.55
CA LEU A 292 3.87 7.97 25.39
C LEU A 292 4.30 8.12 26.84
N GLU A 293 3.73 9.07 27.57
CA GLU A 293 3.89 9.18 29.02
C GLU A 293 3.22 8.01 29.76
N PRO A 294 3.62 7.70 31.01
CA PRO A 294 3.00 6.60 31.78
C PRO A 294 1.47 6.67 31.85
N ALA A 295 0.90 7.86 32.09
CA ALA A 295 -0.54 8.06 32.13
C ALA A 295 -1.20 7.79 30.76
N GLN A 296 -0.59 8.28 29.68
CA GLN A 296 -1.06 8.04 28.32
C GLN A 296 -1.01 6.54 27.97
N ARG A 297 0.00 5.80 28.41
CA ARG A 297 0.08 4.34 28.22
C ARG A 297 -1.07 3.61 28.92
N GLN A 298 -1.44 4.06 30.12
CA GLN A 298 -2.59 3.51 30.84
C GLN A 298 -3.91 3.82 30.12
N GLN A 299 -4.08 5.06 29.63
CA GLN A 299 -5.24 5.43 28.81
C GLN A 299 -5.34 4.58 27.53
N VAL A 300 -4.24 4.42 26.78
CA VAL A 300 -4.23 3.55 25.59
C VAL A 300 -4.62 2.11 25.95
N LYS A 301 -4.19 1.58 27.10
CA LYS A 301 -4.59 0.25 27.56
C LYS A 301 -6.10 0.18 27.82
N ALA A 302 -6.67 1.13 28.53
CA ALA A 302 -8.10 1.20 28.82
C ALA A 302 -8.94 1.34 27.53
N LEU A 303 -8.46 2.15 26.57
CA LEU A 303 -9.11 2.26 25.26
C LEU A 303 -9.05 0.94 24.48
N ARG A 304 -7.93 0.21 24.52
CA ARG A 304 -7.83 -1.12 23.87
C ARG A 304 -8.81 -2.13 24.45
N GLU A 305 -9.00 -2.12 25.77
CA GLU A 305 -10.00 -2.96 26.44
C GLU A 305 -11.41 -2.63 25.93
N ARG A 306 -11.74 -1.34 25.82
CA ARG A 306 -13.01 -0.89 25.24
C ARG A 306 -13.19 -1.28 23.78
N VAL A 307 -12.15 -1.15 22.94
CA VAL A 307 -12.18 -1.66 21.56
C VAL A 307 -12.46 -3.16 21.53
N GLY A 308 -11.87 -3.94 22.46
CA GLY A 308 -12.14 -5.37 22.59
C GLY A 308 -13.60 -5.69 22.89
N GLU A 309 -14.25 -4.94 23.78
CA GLU A 309 -15.68 -5.08 24.08
C GLU A 309 -16.55 -4.81 22.84
N ILE A 310 -16.26 -3.73 22.10
CA ILE A 310 -16.99 -3.37 20.87
C ILE A 310 -16.78 -4.43 19.79
N ALA A 311 -15.53 -4.88 19.60
CA ALA A 311 -15.19 -5.90 18.62
C ALA A 311 -15.94 -7.21 18.90
N ALA A 312 -16.01 -7.64 20.17
CA ALA A 312 -16.77 -8.82 20.55
C ALA A 312 -18.27 -8.68 20.24
N GLN A 313 -18.87 -7.51 20.47
CA GLN A 313 -20.28 -7.24 20.14
C GLN A 313 -20.55 -7.31 18.63
N LEU A 314 -19.57 -6.88 17.82
CA LEU A 314 -19.64 -6.92 16.37
C LEU A 314 -19.15 -8.23 15.77
N ASN A 315 -18.71 -9.22 16.57
CA ASN A 315 -18.03 -10.42 16.06
C ASN A 315 -16.88 -10.09 15.08
N LEU A 316 -16.03 -9.14 15.48
CA LEU A 316 -14.86 -8.69 14.73
C LEU A 316 -13.60 -8.82 15.56
N LYS A 317 -12.45 -8.82 14.90
CA LYS A 317 -11.15 -8.69 15.57
C LYS A 317 -10.90 -7.21 15.93
N PRO A 318 -10.30 -6.90 17.10
CA PRO A 318 -10.07 -5.51 17.53
C PRO A 318 -9.24 -4.66 16.56
N ASP A 319 -8.31 -5.27 15.84
CA ASP A 319 -7.42 -4.64 14.86
C ASP A 319 -8.12 -4.22 13.56
N VAL A 320 -9.25 -4.85 13.22
CA VAL A 320 -10.15 -4.41 12.13
C VAL A 320 -10.80 -3.06 12.48
N LEU A 321 -11.10 -2.86 13.76
CA LEU A 321 -11.69 -1.61 14.25
C LEU A 321 -10.65 -0.52 14.42
N VAL A 322 -9.52 -0.81 15.09
CA VAL A 322 -8.56 0.24 15.46
C VAL A 322 -7.12 -0.25 15.43
N ARG A 323 -6.26 0.50 14.75
CA ARG A 323 -4.81 0.36 14.87
C ARG A 323 -4.30 1.08 16.11
N ARG A 324 -3.30 0.49 16.79
CA ARG A 324 -2.68 1.07 17.99
C ARG A 324 -2.33 2.56 17.83
N ARG A 325 -1.68 2.93 16.71
CA ARG A 325 -1.25 4.32 16.44
C ARG A 325 -2.40 5.34 16.46
N TRP A 326 -3.63 4.93 16.14
CA TRP A 326 -4.80 5.81 16.19
C TRP A 326 -5.25 6.06 17.62
N LEU A 327 -5.17 5.06 18.49
CA LEU A 327 -5.40 5.25 19.94
C LEU A 327 -4.34 6.16 20.55
N GLU A 328 -3.08 6.01 20.15
CA GLU A 328 -2.01 6.88 20.63
C GLU A 328 -2.21 8.33 20.16
N ALA A 329 -2.67 8.54 18.93
CA ALA A 329 -3.04 9.86 18.42
C ALA A 329 -4.21 10.46 19.21
N LEU A 330 -5.26 9.67 19.45
CA LEU A 330 -6.46 10.11 20.19
C LEU A 330 -6.16 10.48 21.64
N VAL A 331 -5.31 9.70 22.32
CA VAL A 331 -4.87 9.99 23.71
C VAL A 331 -3.99 11.24 23.79
N ARG A 332 -3.25 11.57 22.72
CA ARG A 332 -2.41 12.77 22.68
C ARG A 332 -3.22 14.03 22.42
N ASP A 333 -4.24 13.93 21.56
CA ASP A 333 -5.11 15.04 21.20
C ASP A 333 -6.54 14.53 20.97
N PRO A 334 -7.37 14.46 22.03
CA PRO A 334 -8.75 14.01 21.92
C PRO A 334 -9.62 14.91 21.04
N SER A 335 -9.20 16.17 20.82
CA SER A 335 -9.93 17.11 19.96
C SER A 335 -9.74 16.84 18.47
N ARG A 336 -8.70 16.08 18.11
CA ARG A 336 -8.35 15.78 16.72
C ARG A 336 -8.53 14.29 16.43
N LEU A 337 -9.70 13.96 15.89
CA LEU A 337 -10.01 12.59 15.49
C LEU A 337 -9.15 12.15 14.28
N PRO A 338 -8.43 11.01 14.36
CA PRO A 338 -7.78 10.41 13.20
C PRO A 338 -8.80 10.08 12.09
N GLU A 339 -8.48 10.41 10.84
CA GLU A 339 -9.38 10.18 9.69
C GLU A 339 -9.97 8.75 9.64
N PRO A 340 -9.22 7.65 9.88
CA PRO A 340 -9.80 6.31 9.81
C PRO A 340 -10.85 5.99 10.87
N LEU A 341 -10.94 6.81 11.93
CA LEU A 341 -11.96 6.72 12.98
C LEU A 341 -13.21 7.56 12.66
N THR A 342 -13.27 8.17 11.47
CA THR A 342 -14.47 8.84 10.95
C THR A 342 -15.42 7.85 10.26
N GLY A 343 -16.45 8.37 9.58
CA GLY A 343 -17.42 7.60 8.81
C GLY A 343 -18.08 6.50 9.63
N TRP A 344 -18.14 5.27 9.10
CA TRP A 344 -18.81 4.17 9.80
C TRP A 344 -18.23 3.85 11.19
N ARG A 345 -16.93 4.10 11.39
CA ARG A 345 -16.27 3.87 12.70
C ARG A 345 -16.61 4.94 13.73
N HIS A 346 -17.11 6.11 13.34
CA HIS A 346 -17.32 7.22 14.27
C HIS A 346 -18.26 6.85 15.42
N GLU A 347 -19.48 6.43 15.07
CA GLU A 347 -20.54 6.16 16.03
C GLU A 347 -20.29 4.91 16.87
N LEU A 348 -19.66 3.90 16.25
CA LEU A 348 -19.43 2.57 16.83
C LEU A 348 -18.16 2.49 17.66
N VAL A 349 -17.14 3.25 17.27
CA VAL A 349 -15.79 3.13 17.83
C VAL A 349 -15.32 4.47 18.39
N ALA A 350 -15.26 5.53 17.60
CA ALA A 350 -14.67 6.79 18.04
C ALA A 350 -15.41 7.42 19.23
N ARG A 351 -16.73 7.59 19.15
CA ARG A 351 -17.53 8.21 20.22
C ARG A 351 -17.40 7.44 21.55
N PRO A 352 -17.57 6.10 21.61
CA PRO A 352 -17.36 5.35 22.84
C PRO A 352 -15.94 5.43 23.43
N LEU A 353 -14.92 5.71 22.61
CA LEU A 353 -13.55 5.92 23.10
C LEU A 353 -13.35 7.35 23.63
N LEU A 354 -13.92 8.35 22.96
CA LEU A 354 -13.90 9.74 23.38
C LEU A 354 -14.60 9.97 24.72
N GLU A 355 -15.70 9.26 25.00
CA GLU A 355 -16.40 9.30 26.30
C GLU A 355 -15.54 8.81 27.48
N ARG A 356 -14.41 8.15 27.21
CA ARG A 356 -13.48 7.64 28.23
C ARG A 356 -12.19 8.47 28.35
N LEU A 357 -12.04 9.52 27.54
CA LEU A 357 -10.93 10.47 27.58
C LEU A 357 -11.36 11.76 28.27
#